data_AF-A0A1Z8A6G1-F1
#
_entry.id   AF-A0A1Z8A6G1-F1
#
_cell.length_a   1.000
_cell.length_b   1.000
_cell.length_c   1.000
_cell.angle_alpha   90.00
_cell.angle_beta   90.00
_cell.angle_gamma   90.00
#
_symmetry.space_group_name_H-M   'P 1'
#
loop_
_entity.id
_entity.type
_entity.pdbx_description
1 polymer ?
#
loop_
_entity_poly.entity_id
_entity_poly.type
_entity_poly.pdbx_seq_one_letter_code
_entity_poly.pdbx_strand_id
1 'polypeptide(L)'
;MNAQVRLPVILQLSLIKTCLVTRDMIDRAVWNNNIGDIKMIIKKTSRCLVALGFIVTLAACENGPAPTRDEIVEKYPSVEVGSLRAENPEVLCPFVRMLERSGLFDDESTLILPVSDVVNAAHEFGCASLECRTVANIAETAQGVGGVDIQNLHQAGSIAHAKCGLTFAADGTQVDDEVRQATLDRLFELSDDDGHLVYDDIEAVKLEICASQGVDMSASGETEIKLIYAYLGGMDQGFVLFSDVERLLHAEMPEIKTTSWVTGSLITSVK
;
A
#
# COMPACT_ATOMS: atom_id res chain seq x y z
N MET A 1 14.83 29.45 31.44
CA MET A 1 13.47 29.91 31.74
C MET A 1 12.69 29.86 30.44
N ASN A 2 11.84 28.84 30.28
CA ASN A 2 11.02 28.61 29.09
C ASN A 2 9.69 29.36 29.22
N ALA A 3 9.30 30.15 28.23
CA ALA A 3 7.96 30.72 28.12
C ALA A 3 7.18 29.95 27.04
N GLN A 4 6.23 29.11 27.48
CA GLN A 4 5.19 28.54 26.63
C GLN A 4 4.14 29.62 26.34
N VAL A 5 3.92 29.95 25.06
CA VAL A 5 2.77 30.73 24.62
C VAL A 5 1.65 29.75 24.27
N ARG A 6 0.60 29.67 25.11
CA ARG A 6 -0.64 28.97 24.78
C ARG A 6 -1.53 29.90 23.95
N LEU A 7 -1.88 29.49 22.72
CA LEU A 7 -2.96 30.14 21.96
C LEU A 7 -4.35 29.70 22.48
N PRO A 8 -5.35 30.59 22.51
CA PRO A 8 -6.69 30.28 23.02
C PRO A 8 -7.52 29.44 22.02
N VAL A 9 -8.25 28.46 22.57
CA VAL A 9 -9.13 27.47 21.91
C VAL A 9 -10.16 28.09 20.94
N ILE A 10 -10.48 29.37 21.09
CA ILE A 10 -11.45 30.08 20.24
C ILE A 10 -10.91 30.31 18.82
N LEU A 11 -9.59 30.39 18.61
CA LEU A 11 -8.99 30.54 17.28
C LEU A 11 -9.00 29.24 16.46
N GLN A 12 -9.00 28.06 17.10
CA GLN A 12 -9.05 26.78 16.38
C GLN A 12 -10.45 26.47 15.81
N LEU A 13 -11.52 26.89 16.50
CA LEU A 13 -12.89 26.67 16.05
C LEU A 13 -13.30 27.56 14.86
N SER A 14 -12.66 28.72 14.67
CA SER A 14 -12.94 29.60 13.54
C SER A 14 -12.34 29.10 12.22
N LEU A 15 -11.19 28.41 12.26
CA LEU A 15 -10.52 27.88 11.07
C LEU A 15 -11.24 26.63 10.52
N ILE A 16 -11.76 25.78 11.42
CA ILE A 16 -12.50 24.57 11.03
C ILE A 16 -13.84 24.92 10.35
N LYS A 17 -14.56 25.93 10.84
CA LYS A 17 -15.82 26.38 10.21
C LYS A 17 -15.61 26.99 8.82
N THR A 18 -14.43 27.56 8.54
CA THR A 18 -14.19 28.22 7.25
C THR A 18 -13.85 27.20 6.16
N CYS A 19 -13.13 26.13 6.48
CA CYS A 19 -12.82 25.04 5.53
C CYS A 19 -14.04 24.17 5.15
N LEU A 20 -14.96 23.92 6.09
CA LEU A 20 -16.16 23.12 5.81
C LEU A 20 -17.15 23.85 4.90
N VAL A 21 -17.27 25.18 5.05
CA VAL A 21 -18.16 25.99 4.21
C VAL A 21 -17.64 26.08 2.76
N THR A 22 -16.32 26.08 2.54
CA THR A 22 -15.75 26.10 1.19
C THR A 22 -15.90 24.77 0.44
N ARG A 23 -15.90 23.62 1.13
CA ARG A 23 -16.05 22.31 0.47
C ARG A 23 -17.46 22.11 -0.08
N ASP A 24 -18.47 22.43 0.73
CA ASP A 24 -19.89 22.28 0.36
C ASP A 24 -20.34 23.24 -0.76
N MET A 25 -19.64 24.37 -0.92
CA MET A 25 -19.91 25.34 -1.99
C MET A 25 -19.21 25.00 -3.31
N ILE A 26 -18.02 24.37 -3.26
CA ILE A 26 -17.30 23.90 -4.46
C ILE A 26 -18.02 22.69 -5.06
N ASP A 27 -18.48 21.75 -4.22
CA ASP A 27 -19.22 20.58 -4.67
C ASP A 27 -20.55 20.96 -5.37
N ARG A 28 -21.22 22.04 -4.92
CA ARG A 28 -22.42 22.58 -5.59
C ARG A 28 -22.13 23.35 -6.89
N ALA A 29 -20.96 23.99 -7.02
CA ALA A 29 -20.61 24.75 -8.22
C ALA A 29 -20.17 23.84 -9.38
N VAL A 30 -19.49 22.73 -9.08
CA VAL A 30 -19.05 21.74 -10.07
C VAL A 30 -20.23 20.98 -10.67
N TRP A 31 -21.34 20.82 -9.94
CA TRP A 31 -22.52 20.10 -10.44
C TRP A 31 -23.41 20.91 -11.42
N ASN A 32 -23.25 22.24 -11.52
CA ASN A 32 -24.19 23.11 -12.24
C ASN A 32 -23.63 23.88 -13.46
N ASN A 33 -22.45 23.53 -13.98
CA ASN A 33 -21.89 24.01 -15.26
C ASN A 33 -22.07 25.54 -15.53
N ASN A 34 -21.82 26.39 -14.53
CA ASN A 34 -21.89 27.85 -14.68
C ASN A 34 -20.55 28.50 -14.33
N ILE A 35 -19.73 28.74 -15.37
CA ILE A 35 -18.36 29.29 -15.29
C ILE A 35 -18.34 30.80 -14.97
N GLY A 36 -19.50 31.45 -14.79
CA GLY A 36 -19.64 32.89 -14.58
C GLY A 36 -19.20 33.41 -13.19
N ASP A 37 -19.31 32.60 -12.13
CA ASP A 37 -19.17 33.09 -10.75
C ASP A 37 -17.74 33.04 -10.17
N ILE A 38 -16.80 32.40 -10.86
CA ILE A 38 -15.42 32.21 -10.38
C ILE A 38 -14.63 33.54 -10.34
N LYS A 39 -14.97 34.51 -11.21
CA LYS A 39 -14.24 35.80 -11.30
C LYS A 39 -14.48 36.75 -10.13
N MET A 40 -15.53 36.55 -9.34
CA MET A 40 -15.86 37.45 -8.23
C MET A 40 -15.11 37.11 -6.93
N ILE A 41 -14.67 35.87 -6.76
CA ILE A 41 -14.03 35.37 -5.53
C ILE A 41 -12.55 35.81 -5.46
N ILE A 42 -11.87 35.90 -6.61
CA ILE A 42 -10.44 36.26 -6.69
C ILE A 42 -10.16 37.72 -6.26
N LYS A 43 -11.16 38.61 -6.27
CA LYS A 43 -10.96 40.04 -6.02
C LYS A 43 -10.94 40.47 -4.54
N LYS A 44 -11.23 39.57 -3.58
CA LYS A 44 -11.48 39.97 -2.18
C LYS A 44 -10.51 39.44 -1.12
N THR A 45 -9.50 38.66 -1.49
CA THR A 45 -8.56 38.04 -0.53
C THR A 45 -7.10 38.50 -0.69
N SER A 46 -6.89 39.62 -1.39
CA SER A 46 -5.58 40.27 -1.45
C SER A 46 -5.39 41.19 -0.23
N ARG A 47 -5.08 40.59 0.94
CA ARG A 47 -4.43 41.22 2.11
C ARG A 47 -4.45 40.28 3.32
N CYS A 48 -3.51 39.34 3.35
CA CYS A 48 -2.88 38.83 4.58
C CYS A 48 -1.75 37.89 4.16
N LEU A 49 -0.58 38.49 3.92
CA LEU A 49 0.67 37.80 3.71
C LEU A 49 1.55 38.23 4.88
N VAL A 50 2.01 37.26 5.67
CA VAL A 50 3.34 37.15 6.34
C VAL A 50 3.24 36.29 7.61
N ALA A 51 4.12 35.28 7.63
CA ALA A 51 4.69 34.54 8.76
C ALA A 51 3.83 33.48 9.49
N LEU A 52 4.09 32.21 9.14
CA LEU A 52 4.36 31.02 9.99
C LEU A 52 4.21 29.83 9.01
N GLY A 53 5.29 29.25 8.49
CA GLY A 53 6.19 28.39 9.25
C GLY A 53 5.64 26.97 9.20
N PHE A 54 5.97 26.26 8.11
CA PHE A 54 5.88 24.80 7.95
C PHE A 54 4.76 24.07 8.72
N ILE A 55 3.56 24.08 8.15
CA ILE A 55 2.64 22.95 8.28
C ILE A 55 2.32 22.55 6.84
N VAL A 56 3.14 21.64 6.31
CA VAL A 56 2.80 20.92 5.09
C VAL A 56 1.62 20.04 5.47
N THR A 57 0.41 20.54 5.22
CA THR A 57 -0.77 19.69 5.19
C THR A 57 -0.64 18.78 3.98
N LEU A 58 -0.07 17.58 4.19
CA LEU A 58 -0.08 16.46 3.24
C LEU A 58 -1.51 15.92 3.12
N ALA A 59 -2.36 16.71 2.48
CA ALA A 59 -3.30 16.16 1.50
C ALA A 59 -2.65 16.45 0.15
N ALA A 60 -1.49 15.82 -0.09
CA ALA A 60 -0.97 15.75 -1.44
C ALA A 60 -2.07 15.04 -2.24
N CYS A 61 -2.65 15.73 -3.21
CA CYS A 61 -3.41 15.02 -4.22
C CYS A 61 -2.42 13.99 -4.78
N GLU A 62 -2.82 12.72 -4.88
CA GLU A 62 -2.07 11.57 -5.45
C GLU A 62 -1.79 11.75 -6.96
N ASN A 63 -1.61 13.00 -7.40
CA ASN A 63 -1.31 13.47 -8.74
C ASN A 63 0.22 13.59 -9.00
N GLY A 64 1.04 13.13 -8.05
CA GLY A 64 2.51 13.11 -8.14
C GLY A 64 3.05 11.68 -8.18
N PRO A 65 4.36 11.49 -8.40
CA PRO A 65 4.97 10.17 -8.37
C PRO A 65 4.82 9.52 -6.98
N ALA A 66 4.73 8.20 -6.96
CA ALA A 66 4.82 7.42 -5.72
C ALA A 66 6.26 7.52 -5.13
N PRO A 67 6.43 7.26 -3.83
CA PRO A 67 7.75 7.24 -3.20
C PRO A 67 8.71 6.29 -3.90
N THR A 68 9.95 6.74 -4.10
CA THR A 68 11.03 5.96 -4.67
C THR A 68 11.57 4.96 -3.66
N ARG A 69 12.24 3.91 -4.13
CA ARG A 69 12.96 2.95 -3.28
C ARG A 69 13.92 3.67 -2.32
N ASP A 70 14.70 4.62 -2.82
CA ASP A 70 15.72 5.31 -2.02
C ASP A 70 15.10 6.12 -0.88
N GLU A 71 13.99 6.83 -1.15
CA GLU A 71 13.26 7.57 -0.12
C GLU A 71 12.70 6.63 0.97
N ILE A 72 12.19 5.46 0.59
CA ILE A 72 11.66 4.48 1.55
C ILE A 72 12.80 3.87 2.37
N VAL A 73 13.91 3.46 1.75
CA VAL A 73 15.05 2.83 2.46
C VAL A 73 15.77 3.83 3.36
N GLU A 74 15.89 5.10 2.94
CA GLU A 74 16.44 6.16 3.80
C GLU A 74 15.61 6.32 5.08
N LYS A 75 14.27 6.26 4.96
CA LYS A 75 13.36 6.39 6.10
C LYS A 75 13.24 5.11 6.92
N TYR A 76 13.29 3.95 6.27
CA TYR A 76 13.07 2.62 6.83
C TYR A 76 14.21 1.67 6.44
N PRO A 77 15.42 1.84 7.00
CA PRO A 77 16.57 1.01 6.63
C PRO A 77 16.40 -0.47 7.00
N SER A 78 15.37 -0.82 7.79
CA SER A 78 15.11 -2.21 8.17
C SER A 78 14.46 -3.05 7.08
N VAL A 79 13.92 -2.45 6.02
CA VAL A 79 13.42 -3.17 4.83
C VAL A 79 14.49 -3.33 3.75
N GLU A 80 15.68 -2.78 3.96
CA GLU A 80 16.80 -2.90 3.02
C GLU A 80 17.34 -4.34 2.97
N VAL A 81 17.86 -4.73 1.81
CA VAL A 81 18.55 -6.02 1.64
C VAL A 81 19.70 -6.14 2.63
N GLY A 82 19.75 -7.26 3.34
CA GLY A 82 20.78 -7.51 4.36
C GLY A 82 20.54 -6.80 5.70
N SER A 83 19.38 -6.16 5.89
CA SER A 83 18.91 -5.72 7.20
C SER A 83 18.93 -6.87 8.22
N LEU A 84 19.40 -6.58 9.43
CA LEU A 84 19.44 -7.55 10.54
C LEU A 84 18.08 -7.76 11.20
N ARG A 85 17.06 -6.95 10.87
CA ARG A 85 15.71 -7.15 11.38
C ARG A 85 15.06 -8.31 10.63
N ALA A 86 14.74 -9.37 11.35
CA ALA A 86 14.03 -10.53 10.81
C ALA A 86 12.62 -10.13 10.35
N GLU A 87 12.13 -10.78 9.31
CA GLU A 87 10.72 -10.72 8.93
C GLU A 87 9.85 -11.53 9.91
N ASN A 88 8.60 -11.14 10.11
CA ASN A 88 7.63 -11.94 10.85
C ASN A 88 6.91 -12.94 9.93
N PRO A 89 7.19 -14.26 10.01
CA PRO A 89 6.60 -15.24 9.10
C PRO A 89 5.09 -15.42 9.27
N GLU A 90 4.48 -14.94 10.37
CA GLU A 90 3.03 -14.99 10.56
C GLU A 90 2.29 -13.98 9.66
N VAL A 91 2.96 -12.92 9.22
CA VAL A 91 2.38 -11.95 8.28
C VAL A 91 2.52 -12.49 6.86
N LEU A 92 1.50 -13.19 6.38
CA LEU A 92 1.56 -13.90 5.09
C LEU A 92 1.70 -12.99 3.87
N CYS A 93 1.05 -11.82 3.87
CA CYS A 93 1.13 -10.87 2.76
C CYS A 93 2.54 -10.25 2.73
N PRO A 94 3.35 -10.46 1.68
CA PRO A 94 4.73 -9.96 1.64
C PRO A 94 4.82 -8.43 1.76
N PHE A 95 3.87 -7.71 1.13
CA PHE A 95 3.81 -6.25 1.25
C PHE A 95 3.56 -5.81 2.69
N VAL A 96 2.57 -6.38 3.38
CA VAL A 96 2.26 -6.04 4.78
C VAL A 96 3.38 -6.49 5.72
N ARG A 97 4.04 -7.63 5.43
CA ARG A 97 5.22 -8.10 6.17
C ARG A 97 6.38 -7.12 6.06
N MET A 98 6.58 -6.52 4.89
CA MET A 98 7.55 -5.45 4.69
C MET A 98 7.17 -4.17 5.46
N LEU A 99 5.88 -3.81 5.53
CA LEU A 99 5.43 -2.71 6.39
C LEU A 99 5.72 -2.99 7.87
N GLU A 100 5.47 -4.21 8.37
CA GLU A 100 5.82 -4.58 9.73
C GLU A 100 7.34 -4.53 9.95
N ARG A 101 8.12 -5.14 9.05
CA ARG A 101 9.58 -5.14 9.10
C ARG A 101 10.17 -3.73 9.06
N SER A 102 9.47 -2.74 8.51
CA SER A 102 9.89 -1.33 8.52
C SER A 102 9.92 -0.70 9.92
N GLY A 103 9.26 -1.31 10.90
CA GLY A 103 9.10 -0.78 12.26
C GLY A 103 7.94 0.21 12.42
N LEU A 104 7.12 0.40 11.38
CA LEU A 104 5.94 1.28 11.42
C LEU A 104 4.90 0.90 12.49
N PHE A 105 4.95 -0.33 13.01
CA PHE A 105 4.01 -0.85 14.00
C PHE A 105 4.68 -1.20 15.35
N ASP A 106 5.92 -0.78 15.59
CA ASP A 106 6.69 -1.18 16.78
C ASP A 106 6.13 -0.61 18.10
N ASP A 107 5.45 0.54 18.03
CA ASP A 107 4.84 1.18 19.19
C ASP A 107 3.52 0.49 19.61
N GLU A 108 3.01 -0.44 18.79
CA GLU A 108 1.75 -1.12 19.04
C GLU A 108 1.93 -2.36 19.89
N SER A 109 1.10 -2.47 20.95
CA SER A 109 1.15 -3.62 21.86
C SER A 109 0.63 -4.93 21.25
N THR A 110 -0.08 -4.82 20.13
CA THR A 110 -0.67 -5.93 19.37
C THR A 110 -0.59 -5.60 17.89
N LEU A 111 -0.55 -6.62 17.03
CA LEU A 111 -0.64 -6.44 15.58
C LEU A 111 -2.09 -6.40 15.05
N ILE A 112 -3.04 -6.03 15.93
CA ILE A 112 -4.40 -5.63 15.57
C ILE A 112 -4.41 -4.11 15.45
N LEU A 113 -4.34 -3.62 14.21
CA LEU A 113 -4.06 -2.23 13.91
C LEU A 113 -5.34 -1.49 13.48
N PRO A 114 -5.54 -0.23 13.89
CA PRO A 114 -6.56 0.62 13.29
C PRO A 114 -6.39 0.69 11.77
N VAL A 115 -7.49 0.69 11.02
CA VAL A 115 -7.44 0.83 9.54
C VAL A 115 -6.66 2.06 9.10
N SER A 116 -6.73 3.17 9.86
CA SER A 116 -5.96 4.37 9.56
C SER A 116 -4.46 4.11 9.51
N ASP A 117 -3.95 3.27 10.40
CA ASP A 117 -2.53 3.10 10.61
C ASP A 117 -1.96 2.17 9.53
N VAL A 118 -2.72 1.12 9.18
CA VAL A 118 -2.43 0.28 8.00
C VAL A 118 -2.43 1.11 6.72
N VAL A 119 -3.42 2.00 6.54
CA VAL A 119 -3.52 2.87 5.36
C VAL A 119 -2.35 3.85 5.28
N ASN A 120 -2.00 4.49 6.39
CA ASN A 120 -0.88 5.43 6.44
C ASN A 120 0.44 4.71 6.13
N ALA A 121 0.66 3.53 6.71
CA ALA A 121 1.83 2.70 6.44
C ALA A 121 1.89 2.23 4.98
N ALA A 122 0.78 1.76 4.41
CA ALA A 122 0.73 1.34 3.01
C ALA A 122 0.99 2.52 2.04
N HIS A 123 0.50 3.72 2.40
CA HIS A 123 0.71 4.93 1.62
C HIS A 123 2.18 5.38 1.61
N GLU A 124 2.89 5.23 2.73
CA GLU A 124 4.35 5.45 2.81
C GLU A 124 5.13 4.61 1.77
N PHE A 125 4.59 3.44 1.40
CA PHE A 125 5.16 2.50 0.45
C PHE A 125 4.56 2.60 -0.96
N GLY A 126 3.71 3.60 -1.23
CA GLY A 126 3.19 3.88 -2.57
C GLY A 126 1.84 3.23 -2.91
N CYS A 127 1.08 2.75 -1.93
CA CYS A 127 -0.31 2.37 -2.14
C CYS A 127 -1.24 3.58 -2.04
N ALA A 128 -2.13 3.77 -3.01
CA ALA A 128 -3.09 4.87 -2.98
C ALA A 128 -4.06 4.73 -1.79
N SER A 129 -4.34 5.84 -1.13
CA SER A 129 -5.05 5.89 0.16
C SER A 129 -6.46 5.31 0.08
N LEU A 130 -7.13 5.48 -1.06
CA LEU A 130 -8.49 4.98 -1.27
C LEU A 130 -8.47 3.45 -1.41
N GLU A 131 -7.54 2.94 -2.21
CA GLU A 131 -7.37 1.52 -2.50
C GLU A 131 -6.92 0.72 -1.28
N CYS A 132 -5.85 1.13 -0.59
CA CYS A 132 -5.41 0.44 0.62
C CYS A 132 -6.49 0.50 1.70
N ARG A 133 -7.26 1.59 1.78
CA ARG A 133 -8.38 1.70 2.72
C ARG A 133 -9.50 0.72 2.40
N THR A 134 -9.83 0.55 1.13
CA THR A 134 -10.83 -0.45 0.71
C THR A 134 -10.41 -1.85 1.13
N VAL A 135 -9.16 -2.24 0.85
CA VAL A 135 -8.63 -3.56 1.24
C VAL A 135 -8.59 -3.72 2.77
N ALA A 136 -8.09 -2.70 3.50
CA ALA A 136 -8.01 -2.73 4.95
C ALA A 136 -9.40 -2.82 5.62
N ASN A 137 -10.40 -2.09 5.12
CA ASN A 137 -11.78 -2.18 5.62
C ASN A 137 -12.39 -3.58 5.38
N ILE A 138 -12.11 -4.18 4.21
CA ILE A 138 -12.58 -5.54 3.93
C ILE A 138 -11.91 -6.53 4.90
N ALA A 139 -10.61 -6.39 5.15
CA ALA A 139 -9.88 -7.24 6.11
C ALA A 139 -10.44 -7.10 7.53
N GLU A 140 -10.57 -5.86 8.02
CA GLU A 140 -11.15 -5.56 9.34
C GLU A 140 -12.55 -6.16 9.48
N THR A 141 -13.42 -5.94 8.48
CA THR A 141 -14.80 -6.45 8.49
C THR A 141 -14.83 -7.97 8.51
N ALA A 142 -13.96 -8.62 7.75
CA ALA A 142 -13.92 -10.08 7.67
C ALA A 142 -13.40 -10.72 8.96
N GLN A 143 -12.44 -10.08 9.65
CA GLN A 143 -11.87 -10.59 10.90
C GLN A 143 -12.75 -10.27 12.12
N GLY A 144 -13.46 -9.13 12.13
CA GLY A 144 -14.38 -8.77 13.20
C GLY A 144 -13.73 -8.45 14.55
N VAL A 145 -12.44 -8.08 14.54
CA VAL A 145 -11.62 -7.86 15.75
C VAL A 145 -11.47 -6.37 16.15
N GLY A 146 -12.12 -5.45 15.44
CA GLY A 146 -12.05 -4.01 15.73
C GLY A 146 -10.79 -3.32 15.20
N GLY A 147 -10.17 -3.91 14.17
CA GLY A 147 -8.99 -3.45 13.45
C GLY A 147 -8.58 -4.51 12.42
N VAL A 148 -7.42 -4.33 11.79
CA VAL A 148 -6.79 -5.30 10.91
C VAL A 148 -5.76 -6.09 11.72
N ASP A 149 -6.01 -7.37 11.93
CA ASP A 149 -5.01 -8.28 12.50
C ASP A 149 -4.07 -8.75 11.39
N ILE A 150 -2.87 -8.16 11.34
CA ILE A 150 -1.93 -8.42 10.25
C ILE A 150 -1.25 -9.80 10.35
N GLN A 151 -1.24 -10.44 11.53
CA GLN A 151 -0.73 -11.81 11.71
C GLN A 151 -1.79 -12.84 11.29
N ASN A 152 -3.06 -12.52 11.45
CA ASN A 152 -4.17 -13.41 11.13
C ASN A 152 -4.89 -13.02 9.83
N LEU A 153 -4.18 -12.41 8.86
CA LEU A 153 -4.76 -12.06 7.57
C LEU A 153 -5.38 -13.25 6.86
N HIS A 154 -4.86 -14.47 7.06
CA HIS A 154 -5.44 -15.71 6.53
C HIS A 154 -6.88 -15.99 6.99
N GLN A 155 -7.35 -15.33 8.06
CA GLN A 155 -8.72 -15.44 8.57
C GLN A 155 -9.68 -14.44 7.92
N ALA A 156 -9.18 -13.46 7.16
CA ALA A 156 -9.98 -12.48 6.45
C ALA A 156 -10.59 -13.08 5.17
N GLY A 157 -11.51 -14.04 5.29
CA GLY A 157 -11.95 -14.96 4.20
C GLY A 157 -12.47 -14.35 2.89
N SER A 158 -12.66 -13.02 2.79
CA SER A 158 -12.96 -12.31 1.54
C SER A 158 -11.72 -11.91 0.74
N ILE A 159 -10.56 -11.74 1.40
CA ILE A 159 -9.26 -11.41 0.79
C ILE A 159 -8.33 -12.62 0.93
N ALA A 160 -8.42 -13.30 2.06
CA ALA A 160 -7.64 -14.46 2.39
C ALA A 160 -8.03 -15.66 1.55
N HIS A 161 -7.12 -16.00 0.68
CA HIS A 161 -7.09 -17.22 -0.05
C HIS A 161 -6.18 -18.17 0.75
N ALA A 162 -6.75 -18.81 1.77
CA ALA A 162 -6.00 -19.67 2.69
C ALA A 162 -5.36 -20.90 2.01
N LYS A 163 -5.56 -21.09 0.70
CA LYS A 163 -5.11 -22.23 -0.09
C LYS A 163 -4.32 -21.69 -1.26
N CYS A 164 -3.17 -22.25 -1.63
CA CYS A 164 -2.26 -21.82 -2.71
C CYS A 164 -1.69 -20.39 -2.65
N GLY A 165 -1.11 -20.01 -1.51
CA GLY A 165 -0.20 -18.86 -1.43
C GLY A 165 1.10 -19.09 -2.20
N LEU A 166 1.78 -17.99 -2.58
CA LEU A 166 3.12 -18.05 -3.20
C LEU A 166 4.23 -18.42 -2.18
N THR A 167 3.96 -18.27 -0.89
CA THR A 167 4.98 -18.47 0.16
C THR A 167 4.45 -19.31 1.33
N PHE A 168 3.30 -19.97 1.18
CA PHE A 168 2.69 -20.76 2.25
C PHE A 168 1.90 -21.93 1.70
N ALA A 169 1.90 -23.05 2.42
CA ALA A 169 1.18 -24.26 2.06
C ALA A 169 -0.35 -24.08 2.20
N ALA A 170 -1.12 -25.03 1.67
CA ALA A 170 -2.58 -25.05 1.86
C ALA A 170 -2.93 -25.01 3.35
N ASP A 171 -3.84 -24.11 3.71
CA ASP A 171 -4.29 -23.84 5.09
C ASP A 171 -3.14 -23.44 6.05
N GLY A 172 -2.00 -23.02 5.49
CA GLY A 172 -0.84 -22.53 6.23
C GLY A 172 -1.11 -21.17 6.86
N THR A 173 -0.62 -20.98 8.09
CA THR A 173 -0.78 -19.74 8.86
C THR A 173 0.50 -18.93 8.94
N GLN A 174 1.59 -19.44 8.35
CA GLN A 174 2.91 -18.80 8.33
C GLN A 174 3.57 -19.01 6.97
N VAL A 175 4.57 -18.19 6.67
CA VAL A 175 5.49 -18.40 5.55
C VAL A 175 6.17 -19.75 5.72
N ASP A 176 6.18 -20.51 4.63
CA ASP A 176 6.84 -21.80 4.50
C ASP A 176 8.02 -21.63 3.56
N ASP A 177 9.23 -21.85 4.08
CA ASP A 177 10.47 -21.68 3.33
C ASP A 177 10.60 -22.66 2.15
N GLU A 178 10.07 -23.88 2.29
CA GLU A 178 10.09 -24.87 1.20
C GLU A 178 9.15 -24.44 0.07
N VAL A 179 7.95 -23.96 0.41
CA VAL A 179 6.98 -23.45 -0.58
C VAL A 179 7.51 -22.17 -1.25
N ARG A 180 8.08 -21.25 -0.46
CA ARG A 180 8.69 -20.03 -0.99
C ARG A 180 9.84 -20.35 -1.95
N GLN A 181 10.77 -21.22 -1.54
CA GLN A 181 11.88 -21.59 -2.40
C GLN A 181 11.42 -22.30 -3.67
N ALA A 182 10.47 -23.25 -3.58
CA ALA A 182 9.92 -23.91 -4.76
C ALA A 182 9.24 -22.93 -5.72
N THR A 183 8.57 -21.90 -5.19
CA THR A 183 7.97 -20.83 -5.98
C THR A 183 9.05 -19.99 -6.69
N LEU A 184 10.10 -19.62 -5.97
CA LEU A 184 11.23 -18.87 -6.53
C LEU A 184 11.97 -19.68 -7.60
N ASP A 185 12.26 -20.96 -7.35
CA ASP A 185 12.90 -21.84 -8.32
C ASP A 185 12.08 -21.91 -9.61
N ARG A 186 10.75 -22.06 -9.49
CA ARG A 186 9.86 -22.12 -10.64
C ARG A 186 9.79 -20.80 -11.42
N LEU A 187 9.75 -19.66 -10.72
CA LEU A 187 9.81 -18.35 -11.36
C LEU A 187 11.15 -18.15 -12.07
N PHE A 188 12.26 -18.55 -11.45
CA PHE A 188 13.58 -18.47 -12.07
C PHE A 188 13.66 -19.29 -13.37
N GLU A 189 13.09 -20.48 -13.41
CA GLU A 189 13.00 -21.31 -14.63
C GLU A 189 12.21 -20.65 -15.77
N LEU A 190 11.25 -19.78 -15.45
CA LEU A 190 10.43 -19.06 -16.42
C LEU A 190 11.04 -17.73 -16.86
N SER A 191 11.96 -17.18 -16.06
CA SER A 191 12.61 -15.91 -16.39
C SER A 191 13.51 -16.03 -17.63
N ASP A 192 13.61 -14.95 -18.41
CA ASP A 192 14.51 -14.89 -19.57
C ASP A 192 16.00 -14.79 -19.15
N ASP A 193 16.91 -14.73 -20.13
CA ASP A 193 18.35 -14.65 -19.89
C ASP A 193 18.77 -13.38 -19.10
N ASP A 194 17.92 -12.35 -19.09
CA ASP A 194 18.11 -11.09 -18.36
C ASP A 194 17.40 -11.10 -16.99
N GLY A 195 16.73 -12.21 -16.64
CA GLY A 195 15.98 -12.39 -15.40
C GLY A 195 14.62 -11.71 -15.39
N HIS A 196 14.05 -11.40 -16.55
CA HIS A 196 12.73 -10.79 -16.67
C HIS A 196 11.60 -11.81 -16.56
N LEU A 197 10.52 -11.41 -15.88
CA LEU A 197 9.26 -12.11 -15.79
C LEU A 197 8.13 -11.22 -16.31
N VAL A 198 7.31 -11.74 -17.23
CA VAL A 198 6.05 -11.09 -17.60
C VAL A 198 4.91 -11.53 -16.68
N TYR A 199 3.76 -10.86 -16.75
CA TYR A 199 2.60 -11.19 -15.91
C TYR A 199 2.20 -12.66 -16.01
N ASP A 200 2.15 -13.18 -17.24
CA ASP A 200 1.79 -14.58 -17.53
C ASP A 200 2.69 -15.59 -16.82
N ASP A 201 3.97 -15.28 -16.60
CA ASP A 201 4.89 -16.19 -15.91
C ASP A 201 4.52 -16.32 -14.42
N ILE A 202 4.22 -15.20 -13.76
CA ILE A 202 3.83 -15.18 -12.35
C ILE A 202 2.45 -15.82 -12.16
N GLU A 203 1.52 -15.53 -13.09
CA GLU A 203 0.19 -16.15 -13.11
C GLU A 203 0.30 -17.67 -13.31
N ALA A 204 1.16 -18.14 -14.23
CA ALA A 204 1.38 -19.55 -14.46
C ALA A 204 1.85 -20.27 -13.19
N VAL A 205 2.82 -19.72 -12.47
CA VAL A 205 3.28 -20.31 -11.19
C VAL A 205 2.15 -20.36 -10.16
N LYS A 206 1.35 -19.29 -10.03
CA LYS A 206 0.20 -19.27 -9.11
C LYS A 206 -0.82 -20.36 -9.48
N LEU A 207 -1.14 -20.51 -10.76
CA LEU A 207 -2.05 -21.55 -11.26
C LEU A 207 -1.51 -22.97 -11.00
N GLU A 208 -0.22 -23.19 -11.24
CA GLU A 208 0.44 -24.47 -10.94
C GLU A 208 0.35 -24.83 -9.45
N ILE A 209 0.63 -23.86 -8.56
CA ILE A 209 0.51 -24.05 -7.11
C ILE A 209 -0.95 -24.38 -6.74
N CYS A 210 -1.93 -23.64 -7.26
CA CYS A 210 -3.35 -23.89 -6.98
C CYS A 210 -3.79 -25.28 -7.44
N ALA A 211 -3.43 -25.67 -8.67
CA ALA A 211 -3.71 -27.00 -9.19
C ALA A 211 -3.08 -28.09 -8.32
N SER A 212 -1.82 -27.91 -7.89
CA SER A 212 -1.12 -28.87 -7.02
C SER A 212 -1.77 -29.05 -5.65
N GLN A 213 -2.44 -28.00 -5.16
CA GLN A 213 -3.17 -27.99 -3.88
C GLN A 213 -4.66 -28.34 -4.03
N GLY A 214 -5.09 -28.71 -5.25
CA GLY A 214 -6.46 -29.18 -5.51
C GLY A 214 -7.51 -28.08 -5.42
N VAL A 215 -7.15 -26.83 -5.72
CA VAL A 215 -8.06 -25.68 -5.73
C VAL A 215 -7.90 -24.86 -7.00
N ASP A 216 -8.95 -24.14 -7.38
CA ASP A 216 -8.88 -23.15 -8.44
C ASP A 216 -8.40 -21.80 -7.89
N MET A 217 -7.70 -21.03 -8.72
CA MET A 217 -7.32 -19.66 -8.37
C MET A 217 -8.58 -18.79 -8.20
N SER A 218 -8.67 -18.10 -7.06
CA SER A 218 -9.76 -17.16 -6.78
C SER A 218 -9.51 -15.80 -7.43
N ALA A 219 -10.56 -14.97 -7.55
CA ALA A 219 -10.42 -13.59 -8.01
C ALA A 219 -9.51 -12.74 -7.10
N SER A 220 -9.50 -13.03 -5.80
CA SER A 220 -8.56 -12.40 -4.85
C SER A 220 -7.13 -12.84 -5.14
N GLY A 221 -6.91 -14.13 -5.43
CA GLY A 221 -5.61 -14.65 -5.84
C GLY A 221 -5.09 -14.04 -7.15
N GLU A 222 -5.94 -13.85 -8.15
CA GLU A 222 -5.60 -13.12 -9.38
C GLU A 222 -5.21 -11.65 -9.08
N THR A 223 -5.99 -11.01 -8.20
CA THR A 223 -5.71 -9.62 -7.77
C THR A 223 -4.37 -9.50 -7.06
N GLU A 224 -3.99 -10.47 -6.22
CA GLU A 224 -2.67 -10.52 -5.56
C GLU A 224 -1.52 -10.53 -6.58
N ILE A 225 -1.61 -11.34 -7.64
CA ILE A 225 -0.57 -11.42 -8.67
C ILE A 225 -0.47 -10.11 -9.46
N LYS A 226 -1.62 -9.52 -9.82
CA LYS A 226 -1.67 -8.21 -10.48
C LYS A 226 -1.06 -7.11 -9.61
N LEU A 227 -1.30 -7.15 -8.30
CA LEU A 227 -0.70 -6.22 -7.34
C LEU A 227 0.81 -6.37 -7.28
N ILE A 228 1.34 -7.60 -7.22
CA ILE A 228 2.78 -7.86 -7.24
C ILE A 228 3.40 -7.30 -8.51
N TYR A 229 2.86 -7.69 -9.68
CA TYR A 229 3.37 -7.25 -10.97
C TYR A 229 3.35 -5.72 -11.12
N ALA A 230 2.24 -5.08 -10.75
CA ALA A 230 2.13 -3.63 -10.79
C ALA A 230 3.07 -2.93 -9.81
N TYR A 231 3.16 -3.41 -8.56
CA TYR A 231 4.01 -2.81 -7.52
C TYR A 231 5.49 -2.84 -7.90
N LEU A 232 5.94 -3.95 -8.52
CA LEU A 232 7.31 -4.15 -8.99
C LEU A 232 7.63 -3.45 -10.32
N GLY A 233 6.74 -2.56 -10.79
CA GLY A 233 6.99 -1.76 -11.99
C GLY A 233 6.75 -2.50 -13.31
N GLY A 234 6.07 -3.65 -13.28
CA GLY A 234 5.70 -4.40 -14.49
C GLY A 234 4.86 -3.59 -15.47
N MET A 235 4.01 -2.70 -14.95
CA MET A 235 3.23 -1.78 -15.79
C MET A 235 4.06 -0.67 -16.44
N ASP A 236 5.20 -0.33 -15.84
CA ASP A 236 6.09 0.72 -16.33
C ASP A 236 7.09 0.15 -17.36
N GLN A 237 7.55 -1.09 -17.16
CA GLN A 237 8.63 -1.71 -17.94
C GLN A 237 8.17 -2.82 -18.90
N GLY A 238 6.98 -3.39 -18.70
CA GLY A 238 6.50 -4.58 -19.41
C GLY A 238 7.01 -5.90 -18.83
N PHE A 239 7.80 -5.86 -17.75
CA PHE A 239 8.32 -7.02 -17.02
C PHE A 239 8.69 -6.62 -15.58
N VAL A 240 8.90 -7.61 -14.73
CA VAL A 240 9.53 -7.46 -13.41
C VAL A 240 10.81 -8.28 -13.36
N LEU A 241 11.79 -7.86 -12.57
CA LEU A 241 12.99 -8.66 -12.36
C LEU A 241 12.70 -9.79 -11.36
N PHE A 242 13.18 -11.00 -11.65
CA PHE A 242 13.13 -12.13 -10.73
C PHE A 242 13.68 -11.76 -9.34
N SER A 243 14.82 -11.05 -9.30
CA SER A 243 15.43 -10.60 -8.04
C SER A 243 14.54 -9.67 -7.21
N ASP A 244 13.68 -8.88 -7.85
CA ASP A 244 12.74 -7.99 -7.17
C ASP A 244 11.51 -8.74 -6.64
N VAL A 245 11.10 -9.80 -7.35
CA VAL A 245 10.09 -10.75 -6.82
C VAL A 245 10.65 -11.48 -5.60
N GLU A 246 11.89 -11.98 -5.67
CA GLU A 246 12.58 -12.62 -4.56
C GLU A 246 12.62 -11.72 -3.32
N ARG A 247 13.11 -10.49 -3.48
CA ARG A 247 13.14 -9.49 -2.39
C ARG A 247 11.76 -9.28 -1.77
N LEU A 248 10.73 -9.07 -2.59
CA LEU A 248 9.37 -8.89 -2.08
C LEU A 248 8.89 -10.10 -1.29
N LEU A 249 9.10 -11.33 -1.78
CA LEU A 249 8.72 -12.56 -1.07
C LEU A 249 9.54 -12.81 0.21
N HIS A 250 10.63 -12.08 0.41
CA HIS A 250 11.42 -12.00 1.65
C HIS A 250 11.17 -10.70 2.46
N ALA A 251 10.11 -9.96 2.13
CA ALA A 251 9.76 -8.69 2.76
C ALA A 251 10.93 -7.68 2.76
N GLU A 252 11.72 -7.68 1.70
CA GLU A 252 12.78 -6.71 1.40
C GLU A 252 12.30 -5.74 0.34
N MET A 253 12.82 -4.52 0.38
CA MET A 253 12.51 -3.51 -0.62
C MET A 253 13.10 -3.92 -1.98
N PRO A 254 12.26 -4.03 -3.02
CA PRO A 254 12.72 -4.20 -4.40
C PRO A 254 13.63 -3.04 -4.84
N GLU A 255 14.65 -3.30 -5.68
CA GLU A 255 15.41 -2.20 -6.30
C GLU A 255 14.51 -1.38 -7.21
N ILE A 256 13.69 -2.08 -8.00
CA ILE A 256 12.74 -1.45 -8.91
C ILE A 256 11.32 -1.66 -8.39
N LYS A 257 10.62 -0.54 -8.24
CA LYS A 257 9.19 -0.49 -7.95
C LYS A 257 8.54 0.54 -8.86
N THR A 258 7.21 0.46 -8.98
CA THR A 258 6.46 1.41 -9.81
C THR A 258 6.68 2.86 -9.35
N THR A 259 6.71 3.76 -10.33
CA THR A 259 6.74 5.22 -10.11
C THR A 259 5.35 5.82 -9.91
N SER A 260 4.31 5.03 -10.13
CA SER A 260 2.91 5.42 -10.00
C SER A 260 2.30 4.89 -8.70
N TRP A 261 1.29 5.57 -8.19
CA TRP A 261 0.51 5.06 -7.06
C TRP A 261 -0.21 3.77 -7.47
N VAL A 262 -0.15 2.74 -6.62
CA VAL A 262 -0.89 1.50 -6.84
C VAL A 262 -2.37 1.77 -6.62
N THR A 263 -3.11 1.87 -7.73
CA THR A 263 -4.55 2.18 -7.79
C THR A 263 -5.37 1.03 -8.37
N GLY A 264 -6.68 1.03 -8.18
CA GLY A 264 -7.57 0.02 -8.75
C GLY A 264 -7.54 0.04 -10.28
N SER A 265 -7.40 1.23 -10.88
CA SER A 265 -7.22 1.38 -12.33
C SER A 265 -5.92 0.77 -12.83
N LEU A 266 -4.83 0.89 -12.07
CA LEU A 266 -3.55 0.29 -12.46
C LEU A 266 -3.65 -1.24 -12.47
N ILE A 267 -4.23 -1.82 -11.41
CA ILE A 267 -4.41 -3.28 -11.26
C ILE A 267 -5.30 -3.85 -12.37
N THR A 268 -6.41 -3.17 -12.68
CA THR A 268 -7.32 -3.61 -13.77
C THR A 268 -6.75 -3.45 -15.17
N SER A 269 -5.63 -2.73 -15.32
CA SER A 269 -4.94 -2.55 -16.59
C SER A 269 -3.89 -3.63 -16.86
N VAL A 270 -3.52 -4.42 -15.84
CA VAL A 270 -2.65 -5.60 -16.01
C VAL A 270 -3.38 -6.63 -16.87
N LYS A 271 -2.70 -7.15 -17.89
CA LYS A 271 -3.24 -8.07 -18.88
C LYS A 271 -2.31 -9.25 -19.07
#